data_AF-A0A2M7CUL0-F1
#
_entry.id   AF-A0A2M7CUL0-F1
#
_cell.length_a   1.000
_cell.length_b   1.000
_cell.length_c   1.000
_cell.angle_alpha   90.00
_cell.angle_beta   90.00
_cell.angle_gamma   90.00
#
_symmetry.space_group_name_H-M   'P 1'
#
loop_
_entity.id
_entity.type
_entity.pdbx_description
1 polymer ?
#
loop_
_entity_poly.entity_id
_entity_poly.type
_entity_poly.pdbx_seq_one_letter_code
_entity_poly.pdbx_strand_id
1 'polypeptide(L)'
;MAKKTLTPKSVETLTHDEAKRRNIPSAEQQSFVQKEQESPKKLRYPRNTDLDPQLVWRGKDEQDWSDLVVHAPPLYIQEKVHPKALIDDLLRQTKESQHDAGLLTPDLFADFNGIP
;
A
#
# COMPACT_ATOMS: atom_id res chain seq x y z
N MET A 1 6.81 7.54 -37.79
CA MET A 1 6.48 6.55 -36.74
C MET A 1 5.58 7.23 -35.72
N ALA A 2 4.41 6.66 -35.41
CA ALA A 2 3.47 7.28 -34.46
C ALA A 2 4.04 7.25 -33.04
N LYS A 3 4.18 8.41 -32.40
CA LYS A 3 4.54 8.50 -30.98
C LYS A 3 3.40 7.88 -30.15
N LYS A 4 3.70 6.84 -29.37
CA LYS A 4 2.75 6.23 -28.44
C LYS A 4 2.37 7.27 -27.39
N THR A 5 1.10 7.68 -27.35
CA THR A 5 0.56 8.56 -26.32
C THR A 5 0.65 7.85 -24.97
N LEU A 6 1.32 8.47 -23.99
CA LEU A 6 1.40 7.94 -22.63
C LEU A 6 0.05 8.08 -21.94
N THR A 7 -0.50 6.96 -21.48
CA THR A 7 -1.70 6.97 -20.65
C THR A 7 -1.39 7.56 -19.27
N PRO A 8 -2.25 8.44 -18.74
CA PRO A 8 -2.07 8.97 -17.40
C PRO A 8 -2.17 7.84 -16.36
N LYS A 9 -1.35 7.94 -15.31
CA LYS A 9 -1.38 6.99 -14.18
C LYS A 9 -2.69 7.15 -13.41
N SER A 10 -3.42 6.06 -13.19
CA SER A 10 -4.60 6.03 -12.29
C SER A 10 -4.15 5.76 -10.85
N VAL A 11 -4.71 6.51 -9.90
CA VAL A 11 -4.39 6.38 -8.47
C VAL A 11 -5.68 6.09 -7.71
N GLU A 12 -5.72 4.91 -7.10
CA GLU A 12 -6.86 4.43 -6.30
C GLU A 12 -6.45 4.27 -4.84
N THR A 13 -7.43 4.40 -3.94
CA THR A 13 -7.24 4.18 -2.50
C THR A 13 -7.88 2.86 -2.11
N LEU A 14 -7.11 1.95 -1.55
CA LEU A 14 -7.60 0.69 -0.99
C LEU A 14 -7.87 0.88 0.51
N THR A 15 -9.10 0.63 0.94
CA THR A 15 -9.52 0.72 2.35
C THR A 15 -9.78 -0.68 2.91
N HIS A 16 -9.28 -0.94 4.12
CA HIS A 16 -9.50 -2.21 4.82
C HIS A 16 -10.46 -1.99 5.99
N ASP A 17 -11.77 -2.08 5.72
CA ASP A 17 -12.80 -1.72 6.70
C ASP A 17 -12.87 -2.69 7.90
N GLU A 18 -12.63 -3.99 7.67
CA GLU A 18 -12.63 -5.02 8.71
C GLU A 18 -11.51 -4.84 9.74
N ALA A 19 -10.40 -4.20 9.36
CA ALA A 19 -9.24 -3.97 10.21
C ALA A 19 -9.27 -2.60 10.92
N LYS A 20 -10.42 -1.90 10.94
CA LYS A 20 -10.54 -0.56 11.49
C LYS A 20 -10.53 -0.57 13.01
N ARG A 21 -9.48 0.01 13.60
CA ARG A 21 -9.36 0.21 15.06
C ARG A 21 -9.64 1.67 15.40
N ARG A 22 -10.76 1.93 16.09
CA ARG A 22 -11.21 3.31 16.38
C ARG A 22 -10.39 4.01 17.46
N ASN A 23 -9.92 3.27 18.46
CA ASN A 23 -9.29 3.82 19.67
C ASN A 23 -7.82 3.40 19.78
N ILE A 24 -7.02 3.61 18.72
CA ILE A 24 -5.56 3.41 18.81
C ILE A 24 -4.97 4.65 19.53
N PRO A 25 -4.22 4.48 20.62
CA PRO A 25 -3.56 5.59 21.32
C PRO A 25 -2.49 6.24 20.43
N SER A 26 -2.27 7.54 20.62
CA SER A 26 -1.13 8.17 19.97
C SER A 26 0.19 7.77 20.62
N ALA A 27 1.32 7.93 19.91
CA ALA A 27 2.64 7.66 20.48
C ALA A 27 2.89 8.48 21.77
N GLU A 28 2.47 9.74 21.79
CA GLU A 28 2.54 10.62 22.97
C GLU A 28 1.69 10.12 24.16
N GLN A 29 0.62 9.37 23.85
CA GLN A 29 -0.28 8.81 24.86
C GLN A 29 0.14 7.43 25.34
N GLN A 30 1.30 6.91 24.89
CA GLN A 30 1.79 5.58 25.28
C GLN A 30 1.86 5.40 26.80
N SER A 31 2.27 6.43 27.54
CA SER A 31 2.36 6.40 29.01
C SER A 31 1.03 6.15 29.73
N PHE A 32 -0.11 6.40 29.06
CA PHE A 32 -1.45 6.18 29.62
C PHE A 32 -2.02 4.80 29.24
N VAL A 33 -1.29 4.01 28.46
CA VAL A 33 -1.72 2.66 28.04
C VAL A 33 -1.50 1.67 29.18
N GLN A 34 -2.48 0.78 29.38
CA GLN A 34 -2.39 -0.27 30.40
C GLN A 34 -1.24 -1.23 30.08
N LYS A 35 -0.47 -1.67 31.10
CA LYS A 35 0.69 -2.56 30.92
C LYS A 35 0.34 -3.88 30.22
N GLU A 36 -0.90 -4.35 30.40
CA GLU A 36 -1.43 -5.54 29.75
C GLU A 36 -1.52 -5.37 28.22
N GLN A 37 -1.77 -4.14 27.74
CA GLN A 37 -1.85 -3.82 26.31
C GLN A 37 -0.47 -3.59 25.67
N GLU A 38 0.56 -3.30 26.48
CA GLU A 38 1.95 -3.15 26.02
C GLU A 38 2.59 -4.51 25.66
N SER A 39 2.14 -5.58 26.32
CA SER A 39 2.70 -6.92 26.12
C SER A 39 2.39 -7.47 24.70
N PRO A 40 3.41 -7.97 23.96
CA PRO A 40 3.19 -8.57 22.65
C PRO A 40 2.29 -9.81 22.73
N LYS A 41 1.18 -9.80 22.01
CA LYS A 41 0.24 -10.93 21.97
C LYS A 41 0.74 -11.99 21.03
N LYS A 42 0.66 -13.26 21.42
CA LYS A 42 0.94 -14.39 20.51
C LYS A 42 -0.31 -14.68 19.68
N LEU A 43 -0.24 -14.41 18.38
CA LEU A 43 -1.26 -14.81 17.42
C LEU A 43 -0.91 -16.19 16.87
N ARG A 44 -1.92 -17.03 16.70
CA ARG A 44 -1.81 -18.34 16.06
C ARG A 44 -2.61 -18.30 14.77
N TYR A 45 -1.95 -18.61 13.67
CA TYR A 45 -2.60 -18.77 12.39
C TYR A 45 -2.71 -20.26 12.08
N PRO A 46 -3.94 -20.81 11.97
CA PRO A 46 -4.11 -22.21 11.63
C PRO A 46 -3.59 -22.45 10.21
N ARG A 47 -2.94 -23.59 10.00
CA ARG A 47 -2.54 -24.05 8.67
C ARG A 47 -3.79 -24.28 7.82
N ASN A 48 -3.80 -23.75 6.60
CA ASN A 48 -4.84 -24.07 5.62
C ASN A 48 -4.38 -25.28 4.79
N THR A 49 -4.95 -26.45 5.09
CA THR A 49 -4.62 -27.72 4.43
C THR A 49 -5.04 -27.76 2.97
N ASP A 50 -6.01 -26.95 2.54
CA ASP A 50 -6.48 -26.92 1.15
C ASP A 50 -5.43 -26.33 0.19
N LEU A 51 -4.51 -25.54 0.74
CA LEU A 51 -3.40 -24.92 0.00
C LEU A 51 -2.12 -25.77 0.06
N ASP A 52 -2.18 -26.93 0.73
CA ASP A 52 -1.02 -27.80 0.81
C ASP A 52 -0.72 -28.41 -0.57
N PRO A 53 0.56 -28.63 -0.89
CA PRO A 53 0.92 -29.29 -2.13
C PRO A 53 0.37 -30.72 -2.16
N GLN A 54 0.00 -31.19 -3.35
CA GLN A 54 -0.61 -32.51 -3.52
C GLN A 54 0.30 -33.68 -3.11
N LEU A 55 1.63 -33.46 -3.10
CA LEU A 55 2.61 -34.42 -2.60
C LEU A 55 3.47 -33.76 -1.53
N VAL A 56 3.42 -34.31 -0.32
CA VAL A 56 4.25 -33.92 0.82
C VAL A 56 5.25 -35.04 1.13
N TRP A 57 6.49 -34.68 1.44
CA TRP A 57 7.49 -35.65 1.87
C TRP A 57 7.08 -36.33 3.19
N ARG A 58 7.28 -37.64 3.28
CA ARG A 58 7.05 -38.43 4.51
C ARG A 58 7.74 -37.75 5.69
N GLY A 59 6.99 -37.47 6.76
CA GLY A 59 7.50 -36.84 7.99
C GLY A 59 7.50 -35.30 7.99
N LYS A 60 7.34 -34.64 6.83
CA LYS A 60 7.28 -33.16 6.79
C LYS A 60 6.00 -32.62 7.45
N ASP A 61 4.87 -33.33 7.31
CA ASP A 61 3.63 -32.98 8.00
C ASP A 61 3.71 -33.14 9.52
N GLU A 62 4.45 -34.15 10.00
CA GLU A 62 4.70 -34.36 11.44
C GLU A 62 5.71 -33.36 12.01
N GLN A 63 6.51 -32.70 11.16
CA GLN A 63 7.47 -31.68 11.58
C GLN A 63 6.83 -30.28 11.58
N ASP A 64 6.02 -29.97 10.56
CA ASP A 64 5.32 -28.69 10.38
C ASP A 64 3.87 -28.73 10.91
N TRP A 65 3.61 -29.55 11.94
CA TRP A 65 2.28 -29.80 12.48
C TRP A 65 1.71 -28.65 13.33
N SER A 66 2.56 -27.72 13.78
CA SER A 66 2.15 -26.63 14.68
C SER A 66 1.68 -25.39 13.93
N ASP A 67 0.71 -24.69 14.51
CA ASP A 67 0.28 -23.37 14.04
C ASP A 67 1.45 -22.39 13.91
N LEU A 68 1.37 -21.48 12.95
CA LEU A 68 2.31 -20.38 12.84
C LEU A 68 2.04 -19.40 13.99
N VAL A 69 2.94 -19.41 14.98
CA VAL A 69 2.87 -18.50 16.13
C VAL A 69 3.68 -17.24 15.83
N VAL A 70 3.01 -16.09 15.79
CA VAL A 70 3.63 -14.78 15.55
C VAL A 70 3.40 -13.87 16.75
N HIS A 71 4.42 -13.12 17.14
CA HIS A 71 4.29 -12.07 18.13
C HIS A 71 3.74 -10.79 17.47
N ALA A 72 2.60 -10.30 17.97
CA ALA A 72 1.97 -9.07 17.55
C ALA A 72 2.22 -7.96 18.58
N PRO A 73 3.15 -7.02 18.31
CA PRO A 73 3.40 -5.88 19.19
C PRO A 73 2.24 -4.87 19.17
N PRO A 74 2.12 -4.02 20.20
CA PRO A 74 1.15 -2.92 20.19
C PRO A 74 1.45 -1.92 19.07
N LEU A 75 0.38 -1.34 18.51
CA LEU A 75 0.46 -0.32 17.47
C LEU A 75 0.02 1.02 18.05
N TYR A 76 0.80 2.07 17.78
CA TYR A 76 0.49 3.46 18.14
C TYR A 76 0.35 4.27 16.87
N ILE A 77 -0.56 5.25 16.87
CA ILE A 77 -0.76 6.12 15.71
C ILE A 77 -0.08 7.47 15.97
N GLN A 78 0.80 7.90 15.10
CA GLN A 78 1.37 9.24 15.23
C GLN A 78 0.46 10.27 14.56
N GLU A 79 0.16 10.04 13.28
CA GLU A 79 -0.67 10.91 12.46
C GLU A 79 -1.55 10.07 11.52
N LYS A 80 -2.61 10.68 10.99
CA LYS A 80 -3.44 10.07 9.93
C LYS A 80 -3.16 10.77 8.61
N VAL A 81 -2.42 10.08 7.75
CA VAL A 81 -2.08 10.57 6.41
C VAL A 81 -3.04 9.98 5.37
N HIS A 82 -3.47 10.78 4.40
CA HIS A 82 -4.19 10.32 3.22
C HIS A 82 -3.23 10.18 2.02
N PRO A 83 -2.74 8.97 1.69
CA PRO A 83 -1.67 8.82 0.69
C PRO A 83 -2.06 9.31 -0.69
N LYS A 84 -3.33 9.14 -1.08
CA LYS A 84 -3.84 9.61 -2.38
C LYS A 84 -3.68 11.11 -2.54
N ALA A 85 -3.94 11.91 -1.49
CA ALA A 85 -3.78 13.36 -1.57
C ALA A 85 -2.33 13.77 -1.88
N LEU A 86 -1.35 13.05 -1.32
CA LEU A 86 0.07 13.29 -1.59
C LEU A 86 0.44 12.93 -3.04
N ILE A 87 -0.08 11.80 -3.54
CA ILE A 87 0.20 11.35 -4.91
C ILE A 87 -0.48 12.27 -5.93
N ASP A 88 -1.72 12.68 -5.67
CA ASP A 88 -2.47 13.61 -6.53
C ASP A 88 -1.76 14.97 -6.62
N ASP A 89 -1.25 15.48 -5.50
CA ASP A 89 -0.43 16.69 -5.48
C ASP A 89 0.89 16.52 -6.25
N LEU A 90 1.59 15.41 -6.07
CA LEU A 90 2.82 15.11 -6.80
C LEU A 90 2.59 15.02 -8.32
N LEU A 91 1.47 14.41 -8.74
CA LEU A 91 1.07 14.35 -10.15
C LEU A 91 0.78 15.74 -10.71
N ARG A 92 0.15 16.62 -9.92
CA ARG A 92 -0.09 18.02 -10.30
C ARG A 92 1.23 18.78 -10.47
N GLN A 93 2.11 18.75 -9.47
CA GLN A 93 3.40 19.44 -9.52
C GLN A 93 4.28 18.95 -10.68
N THR A 94 4.25 17.65 -10.98
CA THR A 94 5.00 17.09 -12.11
C THR A 94 4.50 17.63 -13.44
N LYS A 95 3.18 17.77 -13.61
CA LYS A 95 2.59 18.34 -14.83
C LYS A 95 2.95 19.82 -14.99
N GLU A 96 2.86 20.58 -13.90
CA GLU A 96 3.22 22.01 -13.90
C GLU A 96 4.71 22.19 -14.24
N SER A 97 5.60 21.42 -13.61
CA SER A 97 7.04 21.47 -13.89
C SER A 97 7.37 21.08 -15.34
N GLN A 98 6.70 20.09 -15.92
CA GLN A 98 6.88 19.73 -17.33
C GLN A 98 6.34 20.80 -18.28
N HIS A 99 5.30 21.55 -17.89
CA HIS A 99 4.79 22.68 -18.64
C HIS A 99 5.78 23.85 -18.63
N ASP A 100 6.31 24.21 -17.46
CA ASP A 100 7.32 25.25 -17.28
C ASP A 100 8.64 24.92 -18.02
N ALA A 101 9.01 23.64 -18.06
CA ALA A 101 10.17 23.16 -18.82
C ALA A 101 9.96 23.11 -20.35
N GLY A 102 8.79 23.52 -20.86
CA GLY A 102 8.46 23.50 -22.30
C GLY A 102 8.30 22.10 -22.90
N LEU A 103 8.15 21.06 -22.06
CA LEU A 103 7.99 19.66 -22.49
C LEU A 103 6.52 19.31 -22.77
N LEU A 104 5.57 20.07 -22.22
CA LEU A 104 4.12 19.90 -22.41
C LEU A 104 3.48 21.02 -23.24
N THR A 105 4.24 21.92 -23.88
CA THR A 105 3.65 22.80 -24.89
C THR A 105 3.01 21.94 -25.98
N PRO A 106 1.69 22.01 -26.19
CA PRO A 106 1.07 21.34 -27.32
C PRO A 106 1.77 21.85 -28.58
N ASP A 107 2.19 20.93 -29.44
CA ASP A 107 2.82 21.26 -30.71
C ASP A 107 1.76 21.90 -31.61
N LEU A 108 1.62 23.23 -31.52
CA LEU A 108 0.64 24.05 -32.24
C LEU A 108 0.81 23.99 -33.76
N PHE A 109 1.90 23.40 -34.26
CA PHE A 109 2.22 23.27 -35.68
C PHE A 109 2.18 21.82 -36.18
N ALA A 110 1.88 20.83 -35.32
CA ALA A 110 1.79 19.43 -35.74
C ALA A 110 0.76 19.22 -36.87
N ASP A 111 -0.36 19.95 -36.82
CA ASP A 111 -1.46 19.89 -37.79
C ASP A 111 -1.18 20.73 -39.06
N PHE A 112 -0.12 21.54 -39.10
CA PHE A 112 0.19 22.39 -40.26
C PHE A 112 1.02 21.67 -41.34
N ASN A 113 1.44 20.42 -41.09
CA ASN A 113 2.22 19.61 -42.03
C ASN A 113 1.38 18.99 -43.18
N GLY A 114 0.17 19.50 -43.44
CA GLY A 114 -0.70 19.00 -44.49
C GLY A 114 -1.55 20.08 -45.14
N ILE A 115 -0.98 20.78 -46.12
CA ILE A 115 -1.73 21.52 -47.15
C ILE A 115 -1.01 21.33 -48.49
N PRO A 116 -1.70 21.07 -49.63
CA PRO A 116 -2.96 20.35 -49.86
C PRO A 116 -2.75 18.91 -50.36
#